data_AF-A0A420E6E8-F1
#
_entry.id   AF-A0A420E6E8-F1
#
_cell.length_a   1.000
_cell.length_b   1.000
_cell.length_c   1.000
_cell.angle_alpha   90.00
_cell.angle_beta   90.00
_cell.angle_gamma   90.00
#
_symmetry.space_group_name_H-M   'P 1'
#
loop_
_entity.id
_entity.type
_entity.pdbx_description
1 polymer ?
#
loop_
_entity_poly.entity_id
_entity_poly.type
_entity_poly.pdbx_seq_one_letter_code
_entity_poly.pdbx_strand_id
1 'polypeptide(L)'
;MTWRKKGEAPDYRFSLANERTYLAWIRTALALLAGAIGIDQLAPNLARPEVRILLSLFLCIGAGLVAFYAYRRWASNEQAMRLNQEIQYTGFLKITSIVMVILAFAAALVILL
;
A
#
# COMPACT_ATOMS: atom_id res chain seq x y z
N MET A 1 17.51 -13.52 4.69
CA MET A 1 17.70 -12.83 3.40
C MET A 1 18.24 -13.77 2.30
N THR A 2 17.83 -15.05 2.32
CA THR A 2 18.51 -16.15 1.59
C THR A 2 17.90 -16.45 0.21
N TRP A 3 16.72 -15.91 -0.08
CA TRP A 3 15.99 -16.16 -1.32
C TRP A 3 16.59 -15.44 -2.54
N ARG A 4 17.31 -14.32 -2.33
CA ARG A 4 17.96 -13.55 -3.41
C ARG A 4 19.12 -14.27 -4.11
N LYS A 5 19.61 -15.39 -3.54
CA LYS A 5 20.70 -16.20 -4.12
C LYS A 5 20.22 -17.49 -4.78
N LYS A 6 18.91 -17.79 -4.76
CA LYS A 6 18.34 -18.99 -5.38
C LYS A 6 17.70 -18.62 -6.73
N GLY A 7 17.99 -19.42 -7.76
CA GLY A 7 17.51 -19.24 -9.14
C GLY A 7 18.45 -18.44 -10.03
N GLU A 8 18.12 -18.33 -11.32
CA GLU A 8 18.83 -17.45 -12.25
C GLU A 8 18.45 -15.98 -12.00
N ALA A 9 19.37 -15.07 -12.32
CA ALA A 9 19.08 -13.65 -12.25
C ALA A 9 17.94 -13.32 -13.24
N PRO A 10 16.81 -12.76 -12.78
CA PRO A 10 15.71 -12.43 -13.68
C PRO A 10 16.17 -11.34 -14.65
N ASP A 11 15.68 -11.40 -15.89
CA ASP A 11 15.98 -10.38 -16.89
C ASP A 11 15.63 -9.00 -16.33
N TYR A 12 16.61 -8.09 -16.39
CA TYR A 12 16.59 -6.76 -15.81
C TYR A 12 15.34 -5.97 -16.22
N ARG A 13 14.83 -6.17 -17.44
CA ARG A 13 13.63 -5.49 -17.95
C ARG A 13 12.37 -5.83 -17.15
N PHE A 14 12.21 -7.07 -16.73
CA PHE A 14 11.05 -7.50 -15.93
C PHE A 14 11.18 -7.04 -14.48
N SER A 15 12.40 -7.05 -13.93
CA SER A 15 12.66 -6.50 -12.59
C SER A 15 12.36 -4.99 -12.54
N LEU A 16 12.80 -4.23 -13.56
CA LEU A 16 12.49 -2.79 -13.69
C LEU A 16 10.98 -2.51 -13.80
N ALA A 17 10.22 -3.36 -14.49
CA ALA A 17 8.77 -3.24 -14.56
C ALA A 17 8.10 -3.45 -13.19
N ASN A 18 8.58 -4.43 -12.41
CA ASN A 18 8.11 -4.70 -11.06
C ASN A 18 8.43 -3.55 -10.10
N GLU A 19 9.64 -2.99 -10.19
CA GLU A 19 10.06 -1.81 -9.43
C GLU A 19 9.18 -0.59 -9.70
N ARG A 20 8.86 -0.30 -10.97
CA ARG A 20 7.94 0.81 -11.31
C ARG A 20 6.57 0.65 -10.67
N THR A 21 6.05 -0.58 -10.67
CA THR A 21 4.78 -0.88 -10.01
C THR A 21 4.90 -0.64 -8.51
N TYR A 22 5.95 -1.15 -7.87
CA TYR A 22 6.25 -0.90 -6.45
C TYR A 22 6.32 0.60 -6.12
N LEU A 23 7.03 1.39 -6.93
CA LEU A 23 7.14 2.84 -6.74
C LEU A 23 5.78 3.56 -6.87
N ALA A 24 4.89 3.08 -7.74
CA ALA A 24 3.53 3.61 -7.84
C ALA A 24 2.70 3.33 -6.57
N TRP A 25 2.86 2.15 -5.96
CA TRP A 25 2.22 1.83 -4.68
C TRP A 25 2.78 2.67 -3.52
N ILE A 26 4.10 2.86 -3.47
CA ILE A 26 4.74 3.72 -2.46
C ILE A 26 4.25 5.16 -2.58
N ARG A 27 4.07 5.68 -3.80
CA ARG A 27 3.46 7.00 -4.01
C ARG A 27 2.08 7.10 -3.39
N THR A 28 1.26 6.06 -3.53
CA THR A 28 -0.09 6.03 -2.95
C THR A 28 -0.03 5.99 -1.42
N ALA A 29 0.88 5.20 -0.84
CA ALA A 29 1.11 5.17 0.60
C ALA A 29 1.54 6.54 1.15
N LEU A 30 2.45 7.24 0.45
CA LEU A 30 2.90 8.58 0.81
C LEU A 30 1.76 9.60 0.71
N ALA A 31 0.89 9.50 -0.30
CA ALA A 31 -0.27 10.37 -0.43
C ALA A 31 -1.26 10.17 0.74
N LEU A 32 -1.51 8.93 1.15
CA LEU A 32 -2.34 8.63 2.33
C LEU A 32 -1.73 9.18 3.62
N LEU A 33 -0.41 9.03 3.78
CA LEU A 33 0.30 9.56 4.95
C LEU A 33 0.24 11.10 4.99
N ALA A 34 0.46 11.76 3.85
CA ALA A 34 0.31 13.21 3.73
C ALA A 34 -1.12 13.66 4.04
N GLY A 35 -2.13 12.90 3.58
CA GLY A 35 -3.54 13.13 3.92
C GLY A 35 -3.82 13.02 5.42
N ALA A 36 -3.28 12.00 6.09
CA ALA A 36 -3.40 11.82 7.54
C ALA A 36 -2.84 13.04 8.31
N ILE A 37 -1.63 13.48 7.95
CA ILE A 37 -0.98 14.65 8.55
C ILE A 37 -1.77 15.92 8.23
N GLY A 38 -2.27 16.04 7.00
CA GLY A 38 -3.06 17.18 6.55
C GLY A 38 -4.37 17.33 7.33
N ILE A 39 -5.06 16.22 7.60
CA ILE A 39 -6.29 16.24 8.39
C ILE A 39 -6.01 16.63 9.84
N ASP A 40 -4.94 16.12 10.44
CA ASP A 40 -4.60 16.48 11.82
C ASP A 40 -4.20 17.95 11.99
N GLN A 41 -3.43 18.49 11.03
CA GLN A 41 -2.84 19.84 11.12
C GLN A 41 -3.71 20.94 10.50
N LEU A 42 -4.33 20.71 9.35
CA LEU A 42 -5.07 21.75 8.62
C LEU A 42 -6.57 21.77 8.91
N ALA A 43 -7.12 20.73 9.56
CA ALA A 43 -8.56 20.59 9.75
C ALA A 43 -8.97 20.46 11.24
N PRO A 44 -8.52 21.37 12.14
CA PRO A 44 -8.77 21.21 13.57
C PRO A 44 -10.25 21.30 13.97
N ASN A 45 -11.07 21.98 13.17
CA ASN A 45 -12.50 22.20 13.40
C ASN A 45 -13.42 21.26 12.59
N LEU A 46 -12.87 20.33 11.81
CA LEU A 46 -13.65 19.53 10.85
C LEU A 46 -14.50 18.43 11.51
N ALA A 47 -14.19 18.05 12.75
CA ALA A 47 -14.91 17.05 13.53
C ALA A 47 -14.59 17.20 15.03
N ARG A 48 -15.24 16.37 15.87
CA ARG A 48 -14.83 16.22 17.28
C ARG A 48 -13.35 15.80 17.34
N PRO A 49 -12.57 16.33 18.31
CA PRO A 49 -11.12 16.05 18.41
C PRO A 49 -10.78 14.56 18.40
N GLU A 50 -11.59 13.74 19.07
CA GLU A 50 -11.44 12.28 19.16
C GLU A 50 -11.57 11.59 17.79
N VAL A 51 -12.55 12.01 16.98
CA VAL A 51 -12.81 11.44 15.66
C VAL A 51 -11.69 11.78 14.68
N ARG A 52 -11.16 13.01 14.76
CA ARG A 52 -10.01 13.46 13.95
C ARG A 52 -8.77 12.62 14.22
N ILE A 53 -8.43 12.40 15.50
CA ILE A 53 -7.26 11.61 15.90
C ILE A 53 -7.41 10.16 15.43
N LEU A 54 -8.59 9.56 15.61
CA LEU A 54 -8.89 8.21 15.13
C LEU A 54 -8.73 8.09 13.60
N LEU A 55 -9.21 9.09 12.86
CA LEU A 55 -9.10 9.13 11.39
C LEU A 55 -7.65 9.26 10.93
N SER A 56 -6.88 10.20 11.49
CA SER A 56 -5.46 10.37 11.17
C SER A 56 -4.65 9.12 11.49
N LEU A 57 -4.91 8.49 12.63
CA LEU A 57 -4.28 7.22 13.00
C LEU A 57 -4.64 6.11 12.00
N PHE A 58 -5.91 6.02 11.62
CA PHE A 58 -6.40 5.03 10.67
C PHE A 58 -5.79 5.20 9.27
N LEU A 59 -5.68 6.44 8.77
CA LEU A 59 -4.99 6.75 7.51
C LEU A 59 -3.49 6.43 7.57
N CYS A 60 -2.83 6.71 8.70
CA CYS A 60 -1.44 6.34 8.93
C CYS A 60 -1.23 4.81 8.90
N ILE A 61 -2.11 4.06 9.56
CA ILE A 61 -2.10 2.59 9.52
C ILE A 61 -2.33 2.10 8.09
N GLY A 62 -3.31 2.70 7.38
CA GLY A 62 -3.58 2.43 5.97
C GLY A 62 -2.36 2.64 5.08
N ALA A 63 -1.65 3.75 5.24
CA ALA A 63 -0.41 4.03 4.51
C ALA A 63 0.67 2.96 4.78
N GLY A 64 0.86 2.59 6.04
CA GLY A 64 1.79 1.51 6.43
C GLY A 64 1.41 0.16 5.82
N LEU A 65 0.11 -0.19 5.83
CA LEU A 65 -0.40 -1.42 5.23
C LEU A 65 -0.17 -1.44 3.71
N VAL A 66 -0.45 -0.33 3.01
CA VAL A 66 -0.21 -0.22 1.56
C VAL A 66 1.28 -0.38 1.24
N ALA A 67 2.17 0.27 2.01
CA ALA A 67 3.62 0.16 1.83
C ALA A 67 4.13 -1.27 2.10
N PHE A 68 3.68 -1.89 3.19
CA PHE A 68 4.03 -3.27 3.52
C PHE A 68 3.54 -4.25 2.45
N TYR A 69 2.33 -4.05 1.95
CA TYR A 69 1.75 -4.87 0.90
C TYR A 69 2.52 -4.72 -0.41
N ALA A 70 2.85 -3.49 -0.81
CA ALA A 70 3.68 -3.21 -1.98
C ALA A 70 5.02 -3.97 -1.93
N TYR A 71 5.67 -4.00 -0.76
CA TYR A 71 6.91 -4.75 -0.58
C TYR A 71 6.71 -6.27 -0.72
N ARG A 72 5.67 -6.84 -0.09
CA ARG A 72 5.34 -8.27 -0.25
C ARG A 72 5.04 -8.63 -1.70
N ARG A 73 4.32 -7.76 -2.44
CA ARG A 73 4.06 -7.94 -3.89
C ARG A 73 5.36 -8.09 -4.65
N TRP A 74 6.23 -7.11 -4.44
CA TRP A 74 7.48 -6.98 -5.18
C TRP A 74 8.36 -8.20 -4.91
N ALA A 75 8.52 -8.59 -3.64
CA ALA A 75 9.32 -9.75 -3.25
C ALA A 75 8.76 -11.07 -3.81
N SER A 76 7.44 -11.27 -3.76
CA SER A 76 6.79 -12.48 -4.30
C SER A 76 6.94 -12.58 -5.82
N ASN A 77 6.78 -11.46 -6.53
CA ASN A 77 6.93 -11.41 -7.99
C ASN A 77 8.40 -11.65 -8.39
N GLU A 78 9.35 -11.02 -7.71
CA GLU A 78 10.79 -11.18 -7.94
C GLU A 78 11.25 -12.63 -7.68
N GLN A 79 10.67 -13.29 -6.66
CA GLN A 79 10.93 -14.70 -6.37
C GLN A 79 10.35 -15.65 -7.45
N ALA A 80 9.14 -15.39 -7.95
CA ALA A 80 8.53 -16.17 -9.02
C ALA A 80 9.33 -16.05 -10.34
N MET A 81 9.79 -14.84 -10.67
CA MET A 81 10.64 -14.60 -11.85
C MET A 81 11.97 -15.36 -11.77
N ARG A 82 12.61 -15.42 -10.58
CA ARG A 82 13.86 -16.18 -10.35
C ARG A 82 13.70 -17.69 -10.51
N LEU A 83 12.51 -18.21 -10.23
CA LEU A 83 12.19 -19.63 -10.31
C LEU A 83 11.54 -20.02 -11.66
N ASN A 84 11.44 -19.07 -12.61
CA ASN A 84 10.76 -19.25 -13.89
C ASN A 84 9.32 -19.81 -13.74
N GLN A 85 8.66 -19.44 -12.65
CA GLN A 85 7.30 -19.87 -12.32
C GLN A 85 6.27 -18.85 -12.82
N GLU A 86 5.07 -19.32 -13.15
CA GLU A 86 3.97 -18.45 -13.52
C GLU A 86 3.69 -17.43 -12.42
N ILE A 87 3.58 -16.15 -12.81
CA ILE A 87 3.32 -15.07 -11.88
C ILE A 87 1.88 -15.23 -11.35
N GLN A 88 1.73 -15.69 -10.12
CA GLN A 88 0.41 -15.91 -9.53
C GLN A 88 -0.25 -14.57 -9.16
N TYR A 89 -1.19 -14.12 -9.99
CA TYR A 89 -1.87 -12.82 -9.86
C TYR A 89 -3.18 -12.82 -9.06
N THR A 90 -3.65 -13.99 -8.62
CA THR A 90 -5.08 -14.22 -8.36
C THR A 90 -5.63 -13.61 -7.06
N GLY A 91 -4.81 -13.48 -6.00
CA GLY A 91 -5.28 -12.94 -4.72
C GLY A 91 -5.02 -11.44 -4.52
N PHE A 92 -4.02 -10.91 -5.23
CA PHE A 92 -3.41 -9.65 -4.82
C PHE A 92 -4.25 -8.41 -5.13
N LEU A 93 -4.91 -8.44 -6.29
CA LEU A 93 -5.79 -7.37 -6.75
C LEU A 93 -7.01 -7.22 -5.84
N LYS A 94 -7.58 -8.35 -5.38
CA LYS A 94 -8.75 -8.38 -4.50
C LYS A 94 -8.45 -7.73 -3.16
N ILE A 95 -7.32 -8.07 -2.54
CA ILE A 95 -6.94 -7.53 -1.23
C ILE A 95 -6.74 -6.00 -1.31
N THR A 96 -6.07 -5.49 -2.35
CA THR A 96 -5.89 -4.04 -2.50
C THR A 96 -7.19 -3.29 -2.70
N SER A 97 -8.12 -3.86 -3.48
CA SER A 97 -9.44 -3.26 -3.67
C SER A 97 -10.23 -3.22 -2.36
N ILE A 98 -10.22 -4.31 -1.58
CA ILE A 98 -10.92 -4.37 -0.29
C ILE A 98 -10.34 -3.35 0.69
N VAL A 99 -9.02 -3.25 0.80
CA VAL A 99 -8.36 -2.26 1.67
C VAL A 99 -8.75 -0.83 1.28
N MET A 100 -8.76 -0.52 -0.01
CA MET A 100 -9.16 0.82 -0.48
C MET A 100 -10.64 1.13 -0.21
N VAL A 101 -11.53 0.16 -0.38
CA VAL A 101 -12.95 0.33 -0.04
C VAL A 101 -13.11 0.60 1.45
N ILE A 102 -12.43 -0.16 2.31
CA ILE A 102 -12.47 0.04 3.77
C ILE A 102 -11.95 1.44 4.14
N LEU A 103 -10.84 1.88 3.53
CA LEU A 103 -10.28 3.21 3.75
C LEU A 103 -11.26 4.32 3.34
N ALA A 104 -11.88 4.19 2.16
CA ALA A 104 -12.85 5.14 1.66
C ALA A 104 -14.12 5.20 2.52
N PHE A 105 -14.64 4.05 2.95
CA PHE A 105 -15.85 3.98 3.76
C PHE A 105 -15.64 4.61 5.14
N ALA A 106 -14.50 4.34 5.78
CA ALA A 106 -14.14 4.95 7.05
C ALA A 106 -14.00 6.48 6.93
N ALA A 107 -13.35 6.96 5.86
CA ALA A 107 -13.26 8.40 5.60
C ALA A 107 -14.64 9.05 5.39
N ALA A 108 -15.51 8.41 4.60
CA ALA A 108 -16.86 8.91 4.33
C ALA A 108 -17.75 8.96 5.58
N LEU A 109 -17.71 7.90 6.41
CA LEU A 109 -18.47 7.84 7.66
C LEU A 109 -18.08 8.98 8.60
N VAL A 110 -16.79 9.32 8.68
CA VAL A 110 -16.29 10.41 9.52
C VAL A 110 -16.69 11.79 9.00
N ILE A 111 -16.74 12.00 7.68
CA ILE A 111 -17.20 13.28 7.12
C ILE A 111 -18.69 13.54 7.42
N LEU A 112 -19.47 12.46 7.57
CA LEU A 112 -20.93 12.52 7.75
C LEU A 112 -21.37 12.62 9.23
N LEU A 113 -20.47 12.31 10.17
CA LEU A 113 -20.70 12.32 11.64
C LEU A 113 -20.18 13.62 12.29
#